data_AF-A0A3M5WEX7-F1
#
_entry.id   AF-A0A3M5WEX7-F1
#
_cell.length_a   1.000
_cell.length_b   1.000
_cell.length_c   1.000
_cell.angle_alpha   90.00
_cell.angle_beta   90.00
_cell.angle_gamma   90.00
#
_symmetry.space_group_name_H-M   'P 1'
#
loop_
_entity.id
_entity.type
_entity.pdbx_description
1 polymer ?
#
loop_
_entity_poly.entity_id
_entity_poly.type
_entity_poly.pdbx_seq_one_letter_code
_entity_poly.pdbx_strand_id
1 'polypeptide(L)'
;MDDLVFYFEGIPSAIIVPSTIFNFQKGKIAINGPLGVAYANPEDDLAFQKALSEAGSLVPGEVDEVLQVKGLLANPETSRTVSYLLCSAKKCGDVIEDLKALAKSKVLVAGCGGIGSSLSMLLAGAGIKNFLLVDADIIEKSNLNRQLFWTLNDVGNKKVDVLKSALESRFEGLNIDVLDRTSSIEDLCELASSDITAAAVTADNPATLARESWKISESCKIPVVSGGYLHHICLSFDFLPEEYRYLKEKDAESESEEWLRLPSAIMPSYGPMNFSLASQLSANLISSIAKCTFGLKSTSVNSWDSRSLSKV
;
A
#
# COMPACT_ATOMS: atom_id res chain seq x y z
N MET A 1 -14.78 27.54 14.24
CA MET A 1 -14.46 26.50 13.24
C MET A 1 -13.11 25.88 13.63
N ASP A 2 -12.99 25.44 14.89
CA ASP A 2 -11.78 24.85 15.49
C ASP A 2 -11.92 23.32 15.67
N ASP A 3 -13.09 22.78 15.29
CA ASP A 3 -13.38 21.36 15.45
C ASP A 3 -13.50 20.71 14.08
N LEU A 4 -12.78 19.61 13.90
CA LEU A 4 -12.93 18.70 12.77
C LEU A 4 -14.27 17.95 12.84
N VAL A 5 -15.02 18.10 13.94
CA VAL A 5 -16.33 17.51 14.13
C VAL A 5 -17.43 18.44 13.63
N PHE A 6 -18.29 17.90 12.77
CA PHE A 6 -19.57 18.50 12.43
C PHE A 6 -20.63 18.05 13.43
N TYR A 7 -21.42 19.00 13.91
CA TYR A 7 -22.47 18.78 14.89
C TYR A 7 -23.84 19.02 14.25
N PHE A 8 -24.77 18.09 14.43
CA PHE A 8 -26.17 18.27 14.07
C PHE A 8 -27.00 18.34 15.35
N GLU A 9 -27.73 19.45 15.55
CA GLU A 9 -28.50 19.70 16.79
C GLU A 9 -27.68 19.53 18.08
N GLY A 10 -26.38 19.88 18.03
CA GLY A 10 -25.46 19.76 19.17
C GLY A 10 -24.85 18.37 19.38
N ILE A 11 -25.16 17.40 18.52
CA ILE A 11 -24.66 16.02 18.58
C ILE A 11 -23.57 15.82 17.51
N PRO A 12 -22.38 15.28 17.86
CA PRO A 12 -21.38 14.87 16.87
C PRO A 12 -21.98 13.91 15.83
N SER A 13 -21.88 14.23 14.55
CA SER A 13 -22.52 13.43 13.49
C SER A 13 -21.64 13.16 12.28
N ALA A 14 -20.54 13.90 12.11
CA ALA A 14 -19.57 13.66 11.05
C ALA A 14 -18.19 14.24 11.37
N ILE A 15 -17.19 13.81 10.62
CA ILE A 15 -15.88 14.46 10.53
C ILE A 15 -15.82 15.29 9.25
N ILE A 16 -15.38 16.53 9.38
CA ILE A 16 -14.94 17.36 8.26
C ILE A 16 -13.54 16.90 7.86
N VAL A 17 -13.38 16.51 6.60
CA VAL A 17 -12.10 15.98 6.09
C VAL A 17 -10.99 17.02 6.32
N PRO A 18 -9.86 16.67 6.98
CA PRO A 18 -8.85 17.66 7.37
C PRO A 18 -8.18 18.40 6.21
N SER A 19 -8.20 17.83 5.00
CA SER A 19 -7.67 18.45 3.78
C SER A 19 -8.60 19.50 3.17
N THR A 20 -9.79 19.71 3.74
CA THR A 20 -10.77 20.68 3.25
C THR A 20 -10.25 22.11 3.37
N ILE A 21 -10.35 22.88 2.29
CA ILE A 21 -9.94 24.28 2.25
C ILE A 21 -11.16 25.17 2.05
N PHE A 22 -11.28 26.21 2.88
CA PHE A 22 -12.37 27.18 2.81
C PHE A 22 -11.87 28.51 2.22
N ASN A 23 -12.69 29.12 1.36
CA ASN A 23 -12.47 30.47 0.85
C ASN A 23 -13.76 31.30 0.97
N PHE A 24 -13.65 32.47 1.58
CA PHE A 24 -14.78 33.36 1.84
C PHE A 24 -14.77 34.52 0.84
N GLN A 25 -15.74 34.55 -0.08
CA GLN A 25 -15.86 35.63 -1.07
C GLN A 25 -17.30 36.09 -1.25
N LYS A 26 -17.52 37.41 -1.18
CA LYS A 26 -18.79 38.08 -1.54
C LYS A 26 -20.04 37.47 -0.88
N GLY A 27 -19.97 37.17 0.42
CA GLY A 27 -21.09 36.59 1.17
C GLY A 27 -21.36 35.11 0.89
N LYS A 28 -20.45 34.41 0.22
CA LYS A 28 -20.49 32.96 0.01
C LYS A 28 -19.21 32.30 0.52
N ILE A 29 -19.31 31.03 0.87
CA ILE A 29 -18.17 30.17 1.15
C ILE A 29 -17.97 29.19 0.00
N ALA A 30 -16.73 29.07 -0.47
CA ALA A 30 -16.29 28.01 -1.36
C ALA A 30 -15.56 26.96 -0.52
N ILE A 31 -15.93 25.69 -0.72
CA ILE A 31 -15.42 24.53 -0.01
C ILE A 31 -14.70 23.66 -1.03
N ASN A 32 -13.38 23.56 -0.92
CA ASN A 32 -12.58 22.69 -1.78
C ASN A 32 -12.24 21.41 -1.01
N GLY A 33 -12.81 20.30 -1.44
CA GLY A 33 -12.65 18.99 -0.84
C GLY A 33 -12.25 17.91 -1.85
N PRO A 34 -12.18 16.65 -1.40
CA PRO A 34 -11.74 15.51 -2.22
C PRO A 34 -12.48 15.32 -3.55
N LEU A 35 -13.76 15.72 -3.64
CA LEU A 35 -14.58 15.57 -4.84
C LEU A 35 -14.71 16.86 -5.67
N GLY A 36 -14.02 17.93 -5.28
CA GLY A 36 -13.99 19.21 -5.99
C GLY A 36 -14.48 20.37 -5.14
N VAL A 37 -14.95 21.42 -5.81
CA VAL A 37 -15.35 22.69 -5.17
C VAL A 37 -16.87 22.83 -5.14
N ALA A 38 -17.42 23.03 -3.96
CA ALA A 38 -18.83 23.38 -3.74
C ALA A 38 -18.95 24.79 -3.14
N TYR A 39 -20.15 25.38 -3.24
CA TYR A 39 -20.43 26.73 -2.75
C TYR A 39 -21.67 26.72 -1.86
N ALA A 40 -21.62 27.44 -0.74
CA ALA A 40 -22.77 27.63 0.14
C ALA A 40 -22.92 29.08 0.59
N ASN A 41 -24.12 29.43 1.03
CA ASN A 41 -24.30 30.54 1.95
C ASN A 41 -23.93 30.03 3.36
N PRO A 42 -22.92 30.59 4.03
CA PRO A 42 -22.50 30.13 5.36
C PRO A 42 -23.54 30.38 6.46
N GLU A 43 -24.55 31.24 6.23
CA GLU A 43 -25.63 31.50 7.19
C GLU A 43 -26.78 30.48 7.12
N ASP A 44 -26.75 29.56 6.15
CA ASP A 44 -27.72 28.49 5.98
C ASP A 44 -27.04 27.15 6.27
N ASP A 45 -27.27 26.62 7.48
CA ASP A 45 -26.64 25.38 7.97
C ASP A 45 -26.90 24.19 7.04
N LEU A 46 -28.10 24.10 6.46
CA LEU A 46 -28.47 23.01 5.56
C LEU A 46 -27.72 23.14 4.22
N ALA A 47 -27.64 24.36 3.68
CA ALA A 47 -26.87 24.63 2.47
C ALA A 47 -25.37 24.37 2.69
N PHE A 48 -24.85 24.73 3.87
CA PHE A 48 -23.46 24.49 4.24
C PHE A 48 -23.14 23.00 4.36
N GLN A 49 -23.98 22.23 5.06
CA GLN A 49 -23.87 20.77 5.16
C GLN A 49 -23.91 20.12 3.78
N LYS A 50 -24.84 20.53 2.93
CA LYS A 50 -24.96 20.03 1.56
C LYS A 50 -23.69 20.30 0.75
N ALA A 51 -23.14 21.51 0.82
CA ALA A 51 -21.91 21.84 0.11
C ALA A 51 -20.70 21.06 0.63
N LEU A 52 -20.60 20.82 1.95
CA LEU A 52 -19.56 19.93 2.51
C LEU A 52 -19.68 18.52 1.94
N SER A 53 -20.90 17.97 1.87
CA SER A 53 -21.14 16.65 1.27
C SER A 53 -20.82 16.61 -0.23
N GLU A 54 -21.22 17.63 -1.00
CA GLU A 54 -20.94 17.72 -2.45
C GLU A 54 -19.44 17.81 -2.74
N ALA A 55 -18.68 18.51 -1.89
CA ALA A 55 -17.22 18.58 -1.99
C ALA A 55 -16.51 17.29 -1.49
N GLY A 56 -17.25 16.30 -0.97
CA GLY A 56 -16.68 15.11 -0.34
C GLY A 56 -15.95 15.40 0.98
N SER A 57 -16.27 16.53 1.62
CA SER A 57 -15.61 17.03 2.83
C SER A 57 -16.32 16.60 4.12
N LEU A 58 -17.41 15.83 4.05
CA LEU A 58 -18.20 15.40 5.19
C LEU A 58 -18.27 13.88 5.26
N VAL A 59 -17.69 13.28 6.30
CA VAL A 59 -17.68 11.83 6.53
C VAL A 59 -18.57 11.51 7.74
N PRO A 60 -19.80 11.00 7.53
CA PRO A 60 -20.74 10.74 8.63
C PRO A 60 -20.28 9.59 9.53
N GLY A 61 -20.78 9.55 10.76
CA GLY A 61 -20.53 8.44 11.69
C GLY A 61 -21.40 8.54 12.94
N GLU A 62 -21.50 7.43 13.67
CA GLU A 62 -22.10 7.45 15.01
C GLU A 62 -21.21 8.24 15.98
N VAL A 63 -21.78 8.75 17.08
CA VAL A 63 -21.07 9.61 18.04
C VAL A 63 -19.71 9.01 18.46
N ASP A 64 -19.69 7.73 18.82
CA ASP A 64 -18.47 7.04 19.25
C ASP A 64 -17.44 6.91 18.12
N GLU A 65 -17.89 6.68 16.88
CA GLU A 65 -17.01 6.60 15.71
C GLU A 65 -16.38 7.95 15.40
N VAL A 66 -17.17 9.03 15.43
CA VAL A 66 -16.70 10.40 15.20
C VAL A 66 -15.63 10.77 16.24
N LEU A 67 -15.90 10.50 17.53
CA LEU A 67 -14.94 10.78 18.60
C LEU A 67 -13.68 9.92 18.48
N GLN A 68 -13.81 8.66 18.07
CA GLN A 68 -12.66 7.79 17.82
C GLN A 68 -11.80 8.31 16.67
N VAL A 69 -12.40 8.69 15.53
CA VAL A 69 -11.66 9.27 14.39
C VAL A 69 -10.99 10.58 14.79
N LYS A 70 -11.66 11.44 15.57
CA LYS A 70 -11.03 12.65 16.13
C LYS A 70 -9.79 12.31 16.96
N GLY A 71 -9.86 11.28 17.80
CA GLY A 71 -8.71 10.78 18.55
C GLY A 71 -7.56 10.28 17.66
N LEU A 72 -7.89 9.53 16.61
CA LEU A 72 -6.91 9.05 15.61
C LEU A 72 -6.27 10.18 14.81
N LEU A 73 -7.00 11.26 14.53
CA LEU A 73 -6.47 12.47 13.89
C LEU A 73 -5.53 13.26 14.81
N ALA A 74 -5.75 13.21 16.12
CA ALA A 74 -4.89 13.85 17.11
C ALA A 74 -3.60 13.07 17.39
N ASN A 75 -3.56 11.76 17.10
CA ASN A 75 -2.37 10.93 17.29
C ASN A 75 -1.36 11.14 16.13
N PRO A 76 -0.12 11.60 16.39
CA PRO A 76 0.90 11.81 15.36
C PRO A 76 1.19 10.59 14.48
N GLU A 77 1.13 9.38 15.02
CA GLU A 77 1.39 8.14 14.27
C GLU A 77 0.32 7.86 13.22
N THR A 78 -0.94 8.17 13.51
CA THR A 78 -2.07 7.81 12.64
C THR A 78 -2.62 9.00 11.85
N SER A 79 -2.38 10.24 12.30
CA SER A 79 -3.01 11.47 11.80
C SER A 79 -3.00 11.60 10.27
N ARG A 80 -1.85 11.36 9.64
CA ARG A 80 -1.69 11.50 8.18
C ARG A 80 -2.42 10.41 7.42
N THR A 81 -2.32 9.16 7.86
CA THR A 81 -3.01 8.01 7.25
C THR A 81 -4.53 8.16 7.38
N VAL A 82 -5.01 8.54 8.58
CA VAL A 82 -6.44 8.79 8.84
C VAL A 82 -6.95 9.93 7.96
N SER A 83 -6.20 11.04 7.88
CA SER A 83 -6.57 12.16 7.00
C SER A 83 -6.64 11.76 5.53
N TYR A 84 -5.78 10.84 5.07
CA TYR A 84 -5.81 10.34 3.70
C TYR A 84 -7.01 9.41 3.46
N LEU A 85 -7.30 8.47 4.37
CA LEU A 85 -8.44 7.56 4.27
C LEU A 85 -9.78 8.32 4.24
N LEU A 86 -9.90 9.38 5.04
CA LEU A 86 -11.09 10.23 5.07
C LEU A 86 -11.41 10.88 3.72
N CYS A 87 -10.44 11.03 2.81
CA CYS A 87 -10.70 11.55 1.47
C CYS A 87 -11.54 10.63 0.59
N SER A 88 -11.72 9.36 0.98
CA SER A 88 -12.48 8.36 0.21
C SER A 88 -13.45 7.54 1.04
N ALA A 89 -13.38 7.63 2.38
CA ALA A 89 -14.27 6.93 3.28
C ALA A 89 -15.71 7.42 3.15
N LYS A 90 -16.68 6.50 3.23
CA LYS A 90 -18.10 6.84 3.19
C LYS A 90 -18.65 7.13 4.58
N LYS A 91 -18.04 6.56 5.61
CA LYS A 91 -18.36 6.79 7.02
C LYS A 91 -17.13 6.60 7.92
N CYS A 92 -17.19 7.15 9.13
CA CYS A 92 -16.11 7.07 10.13
C CYS A 92 -15.76 5.61 10.47
N GLY A 93 -16.76 4.74 10.58
CA GLY A 93 -16.56 3.31 10.78
C GLY A 93 -15.68 2.64 9.72
N ASP A 94 -15.68 3.10 8.47
CA ASP A 94 -14.83 2.52 7.41
C ASP A 94 -13.35 2.75 7.73
N VAL A 95 -12.99 3.96 8.16
CA VAL A 95 -11.62 4.34 8.52
C VAL A 95 -11.13 3.55 9.73
N ILE A 96 -12.00 3.40 10.73
CA ILE A 96 -11.70 2.66 11.96
C ILE A 96 -11.43 1.18 11.63
N GLU A 97 -12.29 0.55 10.84
CA GLU A 97 -12.15 -0.85 10.48
C GLU A 97 -10.92 -1.10 9.58
N ASP A 98 -10.66 -0.21 8.61
CA ASP A 98 -9.49 -0.34 7.73
C ASP A 98 -8.17 -0.18 8.49
N LEU A 99 -8.07 0.77 9.43
CA LEU A 99 -6.88 0.89 10.27
C LEU A 99 -6.67 -0.34 11.16
N LYS A 100 -7.74 -0.93 11.70
CA LYS A 100 -7.65 -2.20 12.43
C LYS A 100 -7.19 -3.33 11.50
N ALA A 101 -7.70 -3.40 10.28
CA ALA A 101 -7.32 -4.43 9.31
C ALA A 101 -5.84 -4.31 8.91
N LEU A 102 -5.37 -3.09 8.65
CA LEU A 102 -3.95 -2.80 8.37
C LEU A 102 -3.08 -3.21 9.56
N ALA A 103 -3.40 -2.77 10.78
CA ALA A 103 -2.61 -3.08 11.98
C ALA A 103 -2.57 -4.58 12.31
N LYS A 104 -3.66 -5.31 12.08
CA LYS A 104 -3.73 -6.76 12.30
C LYS A 104 -3.11 -7.59 11.18
N SER A 105 -2.85 -7.00 10.02
CA SER A 105 -2.32 -7.74 8.89
C SER A 105 -0.89 -8.22 9.15
N LYS A 106 -0.59 -9.42 8.68
CA LYS A 106 0.77 -9.96 8.60
C LYS A 106 1.15 -10.16 7.16
N VAL A 107 2.15 -9.42 6.71
CA VAL A 107 2.55 -9.37 5.30
C VAL A 107 3.81 -10.20 5.09
N LEU A 108 3.72 -11.20 4.22
CA LEU A 108 4.88 -11.90 3.68
C LEU A 108 5.54 -11.01 2.61
N VAL A 109 6.83 -10.73 2.74
CA VAL A 109 7.62 -10.02 1.72
C VAL A 109 8.75 -10.92 1.25
N ALA A 110 8.60 -11.47 0.04
CA ALA A 110 9.61 -12.28 -0.62
C ALA A 110 10.45 -11.38 -1.54
N GLY A 111 11.74 -11.26 -1.25
CA GLY A 111 12.64 -10.29 -1.87
C GLY A 111 12.69 -8.99 -1.06
N CYS A 112 13.83 -8.73 -0.45
CA CYS A 112 14.17 -7.54 0.34
C CYS A 112 15.11 -6.60 -0.42
N GLY A 113 15.17 -6.70 -1.75
CA GLY A 113 15.93 -5.80 -2.62
C GLY A 113 15.32 -4.39 -2.73
N GLY A 114 15.57 -3.70 -3.85
CA GLY A 114 15.15 -2.29 -4.01
C GLY A 114 13.63 -2.05 -3.96
N ILE A 115 12.85 -2.97 -4.53
CA ILE A 115 11.38 -2.90 -4.51
C ILE A 115 10.86 -3.29 -3.12
N GLY A 116 11.19 -4.51 -2.66
CA GLY A 116 10.70 -5.05 -1.40
C GLY A 116 11.05 -4.21 -0.17
N SER A 117 12.29 -3.72 -0.05
CA SER A 117 12.67 -2.85 1.08
C SER A 117 11.88 -1.53 1.12
N SER A 118 11.68 -0.91 -0.05
CA SER A 118 10.87 0.31 -0.18
C SER A 118 9.39 0.05 0.10
N LEU A 119 8.86 -1.06 -0.41
CA LEU A 119 7.49 -1.46 -0.16
C LEU A 119 7.25 -1.72 1.34
N SER A 120 8.13 -2.45 2.03
CA SER A 120 8.00 -2.71 3.47
C SER A 120 7.95 -1.43 4.29
N MET A 121 8.78 -0.44 3.94
CA MET A 121 8.77 0.88 4.58
C MET A 121 7.44 1.63 4.36
N LEU A 122 6.88 1.57 3.15
CA LEU A 122 5.59 2.19 2.84
C LEU A 122 4.43 1.49 3.56
N LEU A 123 4.44 0.15 3.60
CA LEU A 123 3.44 -0.65 4.32
C LEU A 123 3.47 -0.39 5.83
N ALA A 124 4.66 -0.34 6.43
CA ALA A 124 4.80 -0.02 7.85
C ALA A 124 4.33 1.40 8.17
N GLY A 125 4.65 2.37 7.30
CA GLY A 125 4.15 3.74 7.42
C GLY A 125 2.63 3.88 7.25
N ALA A 126 1.99 2.97 6.52
CA ALA A 126 0.54 2.89 6.41
C ALA A 126 -0.13 2.25 7.64
N GLY A 127 0.65 1.74 8.59
CA GLY A 127 0.15 1.16 9.85
C GLY A 127 0.18 -0.37 9.91
N ILE A 128 0.73 -1.06 8.91
CA ILE A 128 0.94 -2.52 8.99
C ILE A 128 2.05 -2.79 10.00
N LYS A 129 1.80 -3.70 10.95
CA LYS A 129 2.73 -3.96 12.07
C LYS A 129 3.48 -5.28 11.96
N ASN A 130 2.93 -6.26 11.24
CA ASN A 130 3.47 -7.62 11.25
C ASN A 130 4.05 -7.98 9.87
N PHE A 131 5.29 -8.46 9.87
CA PHE A 131 6.01 -8.80 8.63
C PHE A 131 6.71 -10.15 8.77
N LEU A 132 6.72 -10.92 7.68
CA LEU A 132 7.65 -12.02 7.45
C LEU A 132 8.52 -11.66 6.24
N LEU A 133 9.80 -11.39 6.48
CA LEU A 133 10.74 -11.01 5.43
C LEU A 133 11.54 -12.24 4.96
N VAL A 134 11.60 -12.48 3.66
CA VAL A 134 12.31 -13.62 3.07
C VAL A 134 13.26 -13.13 1.98
N ASP A 135 14.56 -13.28 2.17
CA ASP A 135 15.61 -12.98 1.19
C ASP A 135 16.91 -13.68 1.63
N ALA A 136 17.68 -14.23 0.69
CA ALA A 136 18.93 -14.94 0.95
C ALA A 136 20.18 -14.09 0.75
N ASP A 137 20.02 -12.89 0.19
CA ASP A 137 21.13 -12.09 -0.27
C ASP A 137 21.75 -11.27 0.86
N ILE A 138 23.02 -10.97 0.66
CA ILE A 138 23.76 -9.96 1.43
C ILE A 138 23.75 -8.62 0.70
N ILE A 139 23.98 -7.55 1.45
CA ILE A 139 24.12 -6.20 0.91
C ILE A 139 25.49 -6.07 0.26
N GLU A 140 25.49 -5.72 -1.03
CA GLU A 140 26.69 -5.37 -1.76
C GLU A 140 26.81 -3.86 -1.97
N LYS A 141 28.03 -3.35 -2.16
CA LYS A 141 28.26 -1.95 -2.55
C LYS A 141 27.50 -1.57 -3.82
N SER A 142 27.33 -2.52 -4.75
CA SER A 142 26.56 -2.36 -5.98
C SER A 142 25.07 -2.07 -5.74
N ASN A 143 24.54 -2.39 -4.55
CA ASN A 143 23.12 -2.25 -4.19
C ASN A 143 22.79 -0.81 -3.73
N LEU A 144 23.77 -0.09 -3.18
CA LEU A 144 23.58 1.24 -2.57
C LEU A 144 23.05 2.29 -3.55
N ASN A 145 23.22 2.10 -4.86
CA ASN A 145 22.75 3.03 -5.88
C ASN A 145 21.22 3.08 -6.06
N ARG A 146 20.50 2.08 -5.54
CA ARG A 146 19.07 1.87 -5.84
C ARG A 146 18.24 1.26 -4.71
N GLN A 147 18.90 0.77 -3.66
CA GLN A 147 18.26 0.19 -2.49
C GLN A 147 18.51 1.16 -1.32
N LEU A 148 17.53 2.02 -1.07
CA LEU A 148 17.72 3.30 -0.36
C LEU A 148 18.04 3.18 1.12
N PHE A 149 17.77 2.02 1.73
CA PHE A 149 17.84 1.84 3.19
C PHE A 149 19.15 1.22 3.67
N TRP A 150 20.06 0.92 2.76
CA TRP A 150 21.38 0.43 3.10
C TRP A 150 22.37 1.58 3.20
N THR A 151 23.33 1.45 4.11
CA THR A 151 24.47 2.33 4.25
C THR A 151 25.76 1.61 3.87
N LEU A 152 26.87 2.36 3.78
CA LEU A 152 28.20 1.76 3.58
C LEU A 152 28.59 0.78 4.69
N ASN A 153 28.07 0.97 5.90
CA ASN A 153 28.36 0.11 7.06
C ASN A 153 27.59 -1.20 7.01
N ASP A 154 26.57 -1.31 6.16
CA ASP A 154 25.73 -2.50 6.04
C ASP A 154 26.26 -3.51 5.01
N VAL A 155 27.30 -3.14 4.25
CA VAL A 155 27.89 -4.02 3.22
C VAL A 155 28.44 -5.29 3.86
N GLY A 156 28.00 -6.44 3.35
CA GLY A 156 28.33 -7.77 3.87
C GLY A 156 27.30 -8.34 4.85
N ASN A 157 26.37 -7.53 5.36
CA ASN A 157 25.28 -8.00 6.20
C ASN A 157 24.11 -8.53 5.35
N LYS A 158 23.28 -9.38 5.94
CA LYS A 158 22.08 -9.94 5.29
C LYS A 158 21.03 -8.86 5.08
N LYS A 159 20.39 -8.85 3.91
CA LYS A 159 19.34 -7.85 3.60
C LYS A 159 18.17 -7.93 4.57
N VAL A 160 17.73 -9.14 4.94
CA VAL A 160 16.60 -9.32 5.86
C VAL A 160 16.86 -8.71 7.24
N ASP A 161 18.07 -8.88 7.79
CA ASP A 161 18.43 -8.39 9.12
C ASP A 161 18.54 -6.85 9.15
N VAL A 162 19.16 -6.28 8.12
CA VAL A 162 19.31 -4.83 7.99
C VAL A 162 17.96 -4.17 7.70
N LEU A 163 17.10 -4.79 6.87
CA LEU A 163 15.75 -4.27 6.62
C LEU A 163 14.90 -4.27 7.89
N LYS A 164 14.94 -5.37 8.66
CA LYS A 164 14.28 -5.45 9.96
C LYS A 164 14.74 -4.32 10.87
N SER A 165 16.06 -4.15 11.03
CA SER A 165 16.64 -3.09 11.86
C SER A 165 16.21 -1.69 11.39
N ALA A 166 16.19 -1.46 10.07
CA ALA A 166 15.76 -0.18 9.50
C ALA A 166 14.28 0.11 9.78
N LEU A 167 13.40 -0.89 9.67
CA LEU A 167 11.98 -0.78 9.98
C LEU A 167 11.76 -0.49 11.47
N GLU A 168 12.39 -1.26 12.35
CA GLU A 168 12.29 -1.11 13.81
C GLU A 168 12.86 0.22 14.31
N SER A 169 13.87 0.78 13.61
CA SER A 169 14.40 2.12 13.92
C SER A 169 13.45 3.27 13.60
N ARG A 170 12.45 3.02 12.75
CA ARG A 170 11.55 4.06 12.21
C ARG A 170 10.14 3.98 12.76
N PHE A 171 9.66 2.79 13.09
CA PHE A 171 8.27 2.57 13.50
C PHE A 171 8.21 1.77 14.80
N GLU A 172 7.38 2.23 15.73
CA GLU A 172 7.17 1.56 17.00
C GLU A 172 6.18 0.38 16.86
N GLY A 173 6.39 -0.65 17.68
CA GLY A 173 5.47 -1.78 17.81
C GLY A 173 5.40 -2.71 16.60
N LEU A 174 6.45 -2.77 15.79
CA LEU A 174 6.54 -3.77 14.72
C LEU A 174 6.84 -5.16 15.28
N ASN A 175 6.31 -6.19 14.61
CA ASN A 175 6.60 -7.59 14.84
C ASN A 175 7.13 -8.20 13.53
N ILE A 176 8.45 -8.41 13.46
CA ILE A 176 9.12 -8.79 12.22
C ILE A 176 9.87 -10.12 12.40
N ASP A 177 9.41 -11.13 11.67
CA ASP A 177 10.11 -12.39 11.46
C ASP A 177 10.97 -12.31 10.20
N VAL A 178 12.11 -12.99 10.20
CA VAL A 178 13.04 -13.04 9.05
C VAL A 178 13.42 -14.47 8.72
N LEU A 179 13.50 -14.78 7.42
CA LEU A 179 14.03 -16.04 6.90
C LEU A 179 15.10 -15.74 5.85
N ASP A 180 16.34 -16.08 6.19
CA ASP A 180 17.49 -16.01 5.30
C ASP A 180 17.56 -17.27 4.42
N ARG A 181 16.76 -17.28 3.35
CA ARG A 181 16.73 -18.39 2.39
C ARG A 181 16.15 -17.97 1.05
N THR A 182 16.52 -18.70 0.01
CA THR A 182 15.79 -18.70 -1.26
C THR A 182 14.47 -19.45 -1.07
N SER A 183 13.45 -19.15 -1.87
CA SER A 183 12.17 -19.84 -1.78
C SER A 183 11.58 -20.03 -3.17
N SER A 184 11.09 -21.24 -3.46
CA SER A 184 10.25 -21.48 -4.63
C SER A 184 8.84 -20.93 -4.39
N ILE A 185 7.99 -20.98 -5.41
CA ILE A 185 6.59 -20.59 -5.24
C ILE A 185 5.86 -21.50 -4.24
N GLU A 186 6.20 -22.80 -4.21
CA GLU A 186 5.66 -23.78 -3.27
C GLU A 186 6.07 -23.43 -1.83
N ASP A 187 7.35 -23.11 -1.60
CA ASP A 187 7.83 -22.68 -0.28
C ASP A 187 7.07 -21.43 0.22
N LEU A 188 6.81 -20.47 -0.68
CA LEU A 188 6.06 -19.26 -0.34
C LEU A 188 4.58 -19.54 -0.07
N CYS A 189 3.96 -20.46 -0.81
CA CYS A 189 2.59 -20.92 -0.53
C CYS A 189 2.50 -21.58 0.85
N GLU A 190 3.47 -22.42 1.22
CA GLU A 190 3.53 -23.04 2.55
C GLU A 190 3.66 -21.98 3.65
N LEU A 191 4.57 -21.03 3.50
CA LEU A 191 4.72 -19.92 4.46
C LEU A 191 3.43 -19.10 4.58
N ALA A 192 2.79 -18.78 3.45
CA ALA A 192 1.57 -18.00 3.40
C ALA A 192 0.33 -18.75 3.95
N SER A 193 0.36 -20.08 4.03
CA SER A 193 -0.75 -20.89 4.55
C SER A 193 -0.97 -20.80 6.07
N SER A 194 -0.07 -20.11 6.77
CA SER A 194 -0.09 -19.95 8.22
C SER A 194 -0.94 -18.74 8.68
N ASP A 195 -0.32 -17.72 9.27
CA ASP A 195 -0.96 -16.51 9.81
C ASP A 195 -0.79 -15.28 8.91
N ILE A 196 -0.31 -15.48 7.67
CA ILE A 196 -0.14 -14.43 6.66
C ILE A 196 -1.50 -14.02 6.09
N THR A 197 -1.76 -12.72 6.02
CA THR A 197 -3.03 -12.17 5.52
C THR A 197 -2.89 -11.43 4.19
N ALA A 198 -1.66 -11.23 3.73
CA ALA A 198 -1.32 -10.54 2.49
C ALA A 198 0.14 -10.87 2.10
N ALA A 199 0.48 -10.84 0.81
CA ALA A 199 1.86 -11.05 0.37
C ALA A 199 2.34 -10.07 -0.70
N ALA A 200 3.64 -9.79 -0.68
CA ALA A 200 4.36 -9.05 -1.70
C ALA A 200 5.53 -9.90 -2.22
N VAL A 201 5.49 -10.27 -3.50
CA VAL A 201 6.54 -11.07 -4.14
C VAL A 201 7.34 -10.20 -5.10
N THR A 202 8.57 -9.86 -4.72
CA THR A 202 9.44 -8.93 -5.45
C THR A 202 10.85 -9.49 -5.69
N ALA A 203 11.07 -10.76 -5.35
CA ALA A 203 12.29 -11.48 -5.71
C ALA A 203 12.27 -11.87 -7.20
N ASP A 204 13.44 -11.81 -7.84
CA ASP A 204 13.63 -12.08 -9.26
C ASP A 204 14.20 -13.48 -9.53
N ASN A 205 14.42 -14.28 -8.48
CA ASN A 205 14.87 -15.66 -8.56
C ASN A 205 13.99 -16.58 -7.69
N PRO A 206 13.40 -17.66 -8.24
CA PRO A 206 13.40 -18.02 -9.66
C PRO A 206 12.73 -16.96 -10.55
N ALA A 207 13.14 -16.87 -11.82
CA ALA A 207 12.67 -15.81 -12.74
C ALA A 207 11.14 -15.82 -12.94
N THR A 208 10.49 -16.94 -12.67
CA THR A 208 9.03 -17.09 -12.80
C THR A 208 8.26 -16.67 -11.54
N LEU A 209 8.93 -16.48 -10.40
CA LEU A 209 8.30 -16.27 -9.09
C LEU A 209 7.30 -15.11 -9.10
N ALA A 210 7.68 -14.00 -9.73
CA ALA A 210 6.82 -12.82 -9.82
C ALA A 210 5.52 -13.11 -10.60
N ARG A 211 5.60 -13.86 -11.70
CA ARG A 211 4.43 -14.22 -12.50
C ARG A 211 3.58 -15.29 -11.81
N GLU A 212 4.21 -16.23 -11.12
CA GLU A 212 3.55 -17.37 -10.48
C GLU A 212 2.95 -17.07 -9.10
N SER A 213 3.19 -15.87 -8.55
CA SER A 213 2.70 -15.49 -7.22
C SER A 213 1.17 -15.49 -7.09
N TRP A 214 0.42 -15.55 -8.19
CA TRP A 214 -1.03 -15.78 -8.15
C TRP A 214 -1.40 -17.10 -7.48
N LYS A 215 -0.52 -18.12 -7.51
CA LYS A 215 -0.70 -19.40 -6.84
C LYS A 215 -0.85 -19.22 -5.32
N ILE A 216 -0.11 -18.28 -4.71
CA ILE A 216 -0.25 -17.94 -3.28
C ILE A 216 -1.65 -17.39 -3.00
N SER A 217 -2.12 -16.45 -3.81
CA SER A 217 -3.48 -15.88 -3.68
C SER A 217 -4.53 -16.99 -3.80
N GLU A 218 -4.37 -17.88 -4.78
CA GLU A 218 -5.30 -18.99 -5.00
C GLU A 218 -5.36 -19.95 -3.81
N SER A 219 -4.20 -20.42 -3.35
CA SER A 219 -4.11 -21.43 -2.30
C SER A 219 -4.48 -20.88 -0.92
N CYS A 220 -4.04 -19.66 -0.61
CA CYS A 220 -4.17 -19.07 0.73
C CYS A 220 -5.36 -18.12 0.88
N LYS A 221 -6.03 -17.75 -0.22
CA LYS A 221 -7.16 -16.79 -0.23
C LYS A 221 -6.80 -15.43 0.37
N ILE A 222 -5.60 -14.96 0.07
CA ILE A 222 -5.08 -13.65 0.49
C ILE A 222 -4.76 -12.78 -0.74
N PRO A 223 -4.83 -11.45 -0.64
CA PRO A 223 -4.31 -10.57 -1.67
C PRO A 223 -2.79 -10.72 -1.82
N VAL A 224 -2.32 -10.77 -3.06
CA VAL A 224 -0.90 -10.85 -3.40
C VAL A 224 -0.56 -9.80 -4.44
N VAL A 225 0.42 -8.95 -4.12
CA VAL A 225 1.02 -8.05 -5.12
C VAL A 225 2.38 -8.60 -5.53
N SER A 226 2.74 -8.40 -6.78
CA SER A 226 4.02 -8.82 -7.31
C SER A 226 4.46 -7.91 -8.44
N GLY A 227 5.76 -7.81 -8.68
CA GLY A 227 6.22 -6.98 -9.76
C GLY A 227 7.73 -6.96 -9.92
N GLY A 228 8.13 -6.36 -11.03
CA GLY A 228 9.52 -6.25 -11.42
C GLY A 228 9.63 -5.46 -12.71
N TYR A 229 10.75 -5.60 -13.39
CA TYR A 229 10.99 -4.89 -14.65
C TYR A 229 11.85 -5.72 -15.59
N LEU A 230 11.61 -5.51 -16.88
CA LEU A 230 12.43 -5.99 -17.97
C LEU A 230 12.95 -4.79 -18.74
N HIS A 231 14.24 -4.52 -18.59
CA HIS A 231 14.87 -3.31 -19.10
C HIS A 231 14.25 -2.02 -18.50
N HIS A 232 13.43 -1.32 -19.28
CA HIS A 232 12.72 -0.10 -18.88
C HIS A 232 11.21 -0.33 -18.75
N ILE A 233 10.73 -1.55 -18.99
CA ILE A 233 9.32 -1.92 -18.88
C ILE A 233 9.07 -2.43 -17.47
N CYS A 234 8.23 -1.71 -16.74
CA CYS A 234 7.73 -2.14 -15.44
C CYS A 234 6.54 -3.08 -15.61
N LEU A 235 6.43 -4.04 -14.71
CA LEU A 235 5.32 -4.98 -14.59
C LEU A 235 4.82 -4.96 -13.16
N SER A 236 3.52 -4.82 -12.99
CA SER A 236 2.85 -5.06 -11.71
C SER A 236 1.73 -6.06 -11.87
N PHE A 237 1.59 -6.91 -10.87
CA PHE A 237 0.59 -7.95 -10.78
C PHE A 237 -0.15 -7.78 -9.46
N ASP A 238 -1.46 -7.69 -9.53
CA ASP A 238 -2.34 -7.65 -8.38
C ASP A 238 -3.24 -8.88 -8.46
N PHE A 239 -3.08 -9.82 -7.55
CA PHE A 239 -3.83 -11.07 -7.52
C PHE A 239 -4.73 -11.09 -6.32
N LEU A 240 -6.02 -11.35 -6.54
CA LEU A 240 -7.02 -11.38 -5.49
C LEU A 240 -7.74 -12.73 -5.42
N PRO A 241 -8.22 -13.10 -4.21
CA PRO A 241 -9.16 -14.18 -4.01
C PRO A 241 -10.31 -14.11 -5.02
N GLU A 242 -10.48 -15.18 -5.81
CA GLU A 242 -11.64 -15.49 -6.67
C GLU A 242 -11.50 -15.19 -8.18
N GLU A 243 -10.39 -14.61 -8.66
CA GLU A 243 -10.20 -14.28 -10.08
C GLU A 243 -8.97 -14.96 -10.71
N TYR A 244 -9.05 -16.27 -10.98
CA TYR A 244 -7.90 -17.08 -11.45
C TYR A 244 -8.06 -17.75 -12.80
N ARG A 245 -9.29 -17.84 -13.34
CA ARG A 245 -9.59 -18.70 -14.49
C ARG A 245 -8.71 -18.38 -15.70
N TYR A 246 -8.62 -17.10 -16.06
CA TYR A 246 -7.81 -16.64 -17.17
C TYR A 246 -6.30 -16.85 -16.95
N LEU A 247 -5.83 -16.75 -15.69
CA LEU A 247 -4.42 -16.98 -15.36
C LEU A 247 -4.04 -18.45 -15.53
N LYS A 248 -4.92 -19.38 -15.14
CA LYS A 248 -4.73 -20.82 -15.34
C LYS A 248 -4.64 -21.20 -16.81
N GLU A 249 -5.52 -20.63 -17.63
CA GLU A 249 -5.52 -20.87 -19.08
C GLU A 249 -4.17 -20.43 -19.68
N LYS A 250 -3.67 -19.25 -19.30
CA LYS A 250 -2.34 -18.77 -19.72
C LYS A 250 -1.16 -19.56 -19.17
N ASP A 251 -1.22 -20.02 -17.92
CA ASP A 251 -0.14 -20.80 -17.31
C ASP A 251 -0.07 -22.20 -17.94
N ALA A 252 -1.21 -22.81 -18.26
CA ALA A 252 -1.29 -24.09 -18.95
C ALA A 252 -0.78 -24.03 -20.41
N GLU A 253 -0.86 -22.86 -21.05
CA GLU A 253 -0.31 -22.60 -22.39
C GLU A 253 1.18 -22.23 -22.37
N SER A 254 1.75 -21.98 -21.18
CA SER A 254 3.16 -21.60 -21.01
C SER A 254 4.06 -22.82 -21.09
N GLU A 255 4.85 -22.96 -22.16
CA GLU A 255 6.00 -23.87 -22.14
C GLU A 255 7.05 -23.37 -21.13
N SER A 256 7.76 -24.29 -20.48
CA SER A 256 8.86 -23.95 -19.58
C SER A 256 10.07 -23.50 -20.42
N GLU A 257 10.12 -22.22 -20.76
CA GLU A 257 11.25 -21.65 -21.47
C GLU A 257 12.38 -21.32 -20.51
N GLU A 258 13.53 -21.96 -20.68
CA GLU A 258 14.74 -21.66 -19.90
C GLU A 258 15.45 -20.44 -20.50
N TRP A 259 15.15 -19.27 -19.96
CA TRP A 259 15.79 -18.01 -20.38
C TRP A 259 17.20 -17.88 -19.78
N LEU A 260 18.23 -18.07 -20.62
CA LEU A 260 19.63 -17.95 -20.21
C LEU A 260 20.10 -16.49 -20.23
N ARG A 261 20.79 -16.08 -19.17
CA ARG A 261 21.51 -14.79 -19.11
C ARG A 261 22.95 -14.99 -19.56
N LEU A 262 23.53 -13.98 -20.23
CA LEU A 262 24.97 -13.95 -20.43
C LEU A 262 25.66 -13.88 -19.05
N PRO A 263 26.70 -14.69 -18.78
CA PRO A 263 27.32 -14.78 -17.45
C PRO A 263 27.81 -13.44 -16.87
N SER A 264 28.24 -12.51 -17.75
CA SER A 264 28.76 -11.19 -17.36
C SER A 264 27.74 -10.06 -17.50
N ALA A 265 26.48 -10.36 -17.85
CA ALA A 265 25.47 -9.32 -18.02
C ALA A 265 25.04 -8.74 -16.66
N ILE A 266 25.03 -7.41 -16.57
CA ILE A 266 24.44 -6.68 -15.45
C ILE A 266 23.04 -6.26 -15.88
N MET A 267 22.02 -6.72 -15.16
CA MET A 267 20.65 -6.31 -15.45
C MET A 267 20.48 -4.81 -15.17
N PRO A 268 19.88 -4.05 -16.11
CA PRO A 268 19.55 -2.66 -15.86
C PRO A 268 18.60 -2.56 -14.67
N SER A 269 18.97 -1.74 -13.70
CA SER A 269 18.15 -1.44 -12.53
C SER A 269 18.38 0.01 -12.12
N TYR A 270 17.29 0.74 -11.93
CA TYR A 270 17.30 2.19 -11.73
C TYR A 270 16.46 2.55 -10.51
N GLY A 271 17.02 3.30 -9.56
CA GLY A 271 16.39 3.62 -8.28
C GLY A 271 14.97 4.18 -8.39
N PRO A 272 14.71 5.20 -9.23
CA PRO A 272 13.37 5.73 -9.45
C PRO A 272 12.37 4.69 -9.97
N MET A 273 12.81 3.76 -10.82
CA MET A 273 11.97 2.68 -11.32
C MET A 273 11.60 1.70 -10.19
N ASN A 274 12.56 1.32 -9.35
CA ASN A 274 12.32 0.48 -8.17
C ASN A 274 11.31 1.14 -7.22
N PHE A 275 11.48 2.43 -6.94
CA PHE A 275 10.63 3.16 -6.01
C PHE A 275 9.21 3.37 -6.57
N SER A 276 9.09 3.66 -7.87
CA SER A 276 7.79 3.75 -8.55
C SER A 276 7.01 2.44 -8.47
N LEU A 277 7.66 1.31 -8.74
CA LEU A 277 7.06 -0.03 -8.57
C LEU A 277 6.69 -0.30 -7.11
N ALA A 278 7.58 -0.03 -6.17
CA ALA A 278 7.30 -0.22 -4.74
C ALA A 278 6.10 0.61 -4.27
N SER A 279 5.97 1.85 -4.76
CA SER A 279 4.83 2.72 -4.48
C SER A 279 3.53 2.15 -5.04
N GLN A 280 3.53 1.67 -6.28
CA GLN A 280 2.34 1.08 -6.89
C GLN A 280 1.89 -0.20 -6.16
N LEU A 281 2.83 -1.13 -5.93
CA LEU A 281 2.54 -2.40 -5.28
C LEU A 281 2.07 -2.21 -3.82
N SER A 282 2.71 -1.30 -3.07
CA SER A 282 2.27 -0.99 -1.70
C SER A 282 0.88 -0.37 -1.67
N ALA A 283 0.58 0.59 -2.56
CA ALA A 283 -0.75 1.20 -2.67
C ALA A 283 -1.82 0.16 -3.01
N ASN A 284 -1.54 -0.75 -3.93
CA ASN A 284 -2.45 -1.82 -4.32
C ASN A 284 -2.73 -2.77 -3.15
N LEU A 285 -1.69 -3.20 -2.43
CA LEU A 285 -1.84 -4.09 -1.27
C LEU A 285 -2.59 -3.43 -0.12
N ILE A 286 -2.24 -2.17 0.21
CA ILE A 286 -2.97 -1.36 1.21
C ILE A 286 -4.43 -1.26 0.83
N SER A 287 -4.73 -0.94 -0.43
CA SER A 287 -6.12 -0.79 -0.88
C SER A 287 -6.91 -2.10 -0.87
N SER A 288 -6.23 -3.24 -1.00
CA SER A 288 -6.84 -4.57 -0.92
C SER A 288 -7.17 -4.96 0.52
N ILE A 289 -6.34 -4.51 1.48
CA ILE A 289 -6.58 -4.71 2.92
C ILE A 289 -7.65 -3.73 3.43
N ALA A 290 -7.53 -2.45 3.09
CA ALA A 290 -8.41 -1.35 3.50
C ALA A 290 -9.65 -1.24 2.59
N LYS A 291 -10.41 -2.33 2.47
CA LYS A 291 -11.51 -2.46 1.53
C LYS A 291 -12.74 -1.60 1.87
N CYS A 292 -12.91 -1.15 3.11
CA CYS A 292 -14.07 -0.33 3.48
C CYS A 292 -13.98 1.06 2.82
N THR A 293 -12.78 1.64 2.80
CA THR A 293 -12.47 2.92 2.16
C THR A 293 -12.30 2.77 0.65
N PHE A 294 -11.52 1.79 0.19
CA PHE A 294 -11.12 1.69 -1.21
C PHE A 294 -12.01 0.79 -2.09
N GLY A 295 -13.00 0.13 -1.48
CA GLY A 295 -13.83 -0.87 -2.13
C GLY A 295 -13.08 -2.16 -2.45
N LEU A 296 -13.84 -3.15 -2.95
CA LEU A 296 -13.25 -4.38 -3.45
C LEU A 296 -12.45 -4.10 -4.73
N LYS A 297 -11.26 -4.69 -4.81
CA LYS A 297 -10.38 -4.64 -5.97
C LYS A 297 -10.62 -5.87 -6.85
N SER A 298 -10.06 -5.88 -8.05
CA SER A 298 -10.02 -7.03 -8.97
C SER A 298 -8.58 -7.41 -9.27
N THR A 299 -8.36 -8.65 -9.69
CA THR A 299 -7.08 -9.10 -10.22
C THR A 299 -6.70 -8.25 -11.44
N SER A 300 -5.45 -7.81 -11.52
CA SER A 300 -4.97 -6.99 -12.62
C SER A 300 -3.51 -7.25 -12.95
N VAL A 301 -3.15 -7.06 -14.22
CA VAL A 301 -1.76 -7.15 -14.71
C VAL A 301 -1.49 -5.91 -15.52
N ASN A 302 -0.55 -5.10 -15.07
CA ASN A 302 -0.23 -3.81 -15.68
C ASN A 302 1.21 -3.79 -16.17
N SER A 303 1.43 -3.12 -17.29
CA SER A 303 2.76 -2.85 -17.82
C SER A 303 2.87 -1.42 -18.31
N TRP A 304 4.02 -0.80 -18.07
CA TRP A 304 4.28 0.55 -18.55
C TRP A 304 5.77 0.78 -18.80
N ASP A 305 6.07 1.72 -19.68
CA ASP A 305 7.44 2.18 -19.92
C ASP A 305 7.81 3.21 -18.86
N SER A 306 8.80 2.90 -18.01
CA SER A 306 9.30 3.78 -16.95
C SER A 306 9.86 5.12 -17.45
N ARG A 307 10.17 5.23 -18.74
CA ARG A 307 10.63 6.47 -19.39
C ARG A 307 9.47 7.38 -19.78
N SER A 308 8.26 6.84 -19.86
CA SER A 308 7.06 7.61 -20.17
C SER A 308 6.59 8.34 -18.91
N LEU A 309 7.28 9.44 -18.59
CA LEU A 309 7.00 10.23 -17.38
C LEU A 309 5.63 10.93 -17.37
N SER A 310 4.90 10.93 -18.49
CA SER A 310 3.45 11.23 -18.61
C SER A 310 3.09 11.48 -20.07
N LYS A 311 2.12 10.74 -20.61
CA LYS A 311 1.08 11.36 -21.44
C LYS A 311 -0.15 11.42 -20.54
N VAL A 312 -0.24 12.49 -19.75
CA VAL A 312 -1.44 12.89 -19.00
C VAL A 312 -1.94 14.16 -19.65
#